data_AF-A3WYS7-F1
#
_entry.id   AF-A3WYS7-F1
#
_cell.length_a   1.000
_cell.length_b   1.000
_cell.length_c   1.000
_cell.angle_alpha   90.00
_cell.angle_beta   90.00
_cell.angle_gamma   90.00
#
_symmetry.space_group_name_H-M   'P 1'
#
loop_
_entity.id
_entity.type
_entity.pdbx_description
1 polymer ?
#
loop_
_entity_poly.entity_id
_entity_poly.type
_entity_poly.pdbx_seq_one_letter_code
_entity_poly.pdbx_strand_id
1 'polypeptide(L)'
;MKLRTVLSLGGNRSEHRMHEVVRQVVIRGRVQGVGYRYWTMREAIRLGVGGWVRNRRDGSVEALFVGPAEAVAEMAVRCRNGPEFARVDGIEDQPGAENALKMIRTGERFSQLPTV
;
A
#
# COMPACT_ATOMS: atom_id res chain seq x y z
N MET A 1 23.90 29.40 -38.02
CA MET A 1 22.65 28.64 -37.82
C MET A 1 22.64 28.09 -36.40
N LYS A 2 21.77 28.57 -35.52
CA LYS A 2 21.69 28.16 -34.11
C LYS A 2 20.79 26.92 -33.97
N LEU A 3 21.33 25.87 -33.35
CA LEU A 3 20.60 24.72 -32.83
C LEU A 3 19.58 25.17 -31.77
N ARG A 4 18.35 24.66 -31.81
CA ARG A 4 17.37 24.79 -30.73
C ARG A 4 16.99 23.41 -30.20
N THR A 5 17.59 23.08 -29.07
CA THR A 5 17.17 22.11 -28.07
C THR A 5 15.72 22.35 -27.65
N VAL A 6 14.92 21.30 -27.56
CA VAL A 6 13.69 21.30 -26.76
C VAL A 6 13.74 20.07 -25.83
N LEU A 7 14.19 20.31 -24.60
CA LEU A 7 13.99 19.40 -23.48
C LEU A 7 12.54 19.58 -23.04
N SER A 8 11.69 18.58 -23.25
CA SER A 8 10.35 18.54 -22.66
C SER A 8 10.50 18.38 -21.16
N LEU A 9 10.05 19.40 -20.43
CA LEU A 9 10.13 19.56 -18.99
C LEU A 9 9.41 18.42 -18.25
N GLY A 10 10.10 17.85 -17.27
CA GLY A 10 9.54 16.86 -16.35
C GLY A 10 8.41 17.47 -15.53
N GLY A 11 7.25 16.81 -15.59
CA GLY A 11 6.11 17.10 -14.73
C GLY A 11 6.47 17.01 -13.26
N ASN A 12 6.07 18.05 -12.54
CA ASN A 12 6.29 18.42 -11.14
C ASN A 12 5.97 17.29 -10.13
N ARG A 13 6.96 16.46 -9.77
CA ARG A 13 6.84 15.45 -8.68
C ARG A 13 6.76 16.07 -7.27
N SER A 14 7.07 17.35 -7.11
CA SER A 14 7.18 18.03 -5.82
C SER A 14 5.85 18.49 -5.23
N GLU A 15 4.85 18.84 -6.05
CA GLU A 15 3.55 19.33 -5.56
C GLU A 15 2.60 18.21 -5.12
N HIS A 16 2.66 17.04 -5.76
CA HIS A 16 1.84 15.87 -5.38
C HIS A 16 2.23 15.25 -4.03
N ARG A 17 3.41 15.58 -3.49
CA ARG A 17 3.89 15.03 -2.21
C ARG A 17 3.24 15.69 -0.99
N MET A 18 2.56 16.83 -1.16
CA MET A 18 1.97 17.59 -0.04
C MET A 18 0.66 17.00 0.52
N HIS A 19 0.11 15.94 -0.10
CA HIS A 19 -1.14 15.30 0.36
C HIS A 19 -1.07 13.76 0.40
N GLU A 20 0.12 13.20 0.58
CA GLU A 20 0.24 11.77 0.88
C GLU A 20 -0.12 11.50 2.34
N VAL A 21 -0.92 10.46 2.57
CA VAL A 21 -1.23 9.96 3.90
C VAL A 21 -0.58 8.60 4.09
N VAL A 22 -0.27 8.27 5.34
CA VAL A 22 0.19 6.93 5.72
C VAL A 22 -0.85 6.31 6.63
N ARG A 23 -1.33 5.12 6.28
CA ARG A 23 -2.29 4.36 7.09
C ARG A 23 -1.73 2.97 7.35
N GLN A 24 -1.91 2.49 8.57
CA GLN A 24 -1.61 1.12 8.95
C GLN A 24 -2.91 0.41 9.27
N VAL A 25 -3.09 -0.77 8.66
CA VAL A 25 -4.28 -1.58 8.85
C VAL A 25 -3.94 -2.97 9.39
N VAL A 26 -4.80 -3.48 10.26
CA VAL A 26 -4.76 -4.87 10.74
C VAL A 26 -6.10 -5.51 10.41
N ILE A 27 -6.06 -6.55 9.57
CA ILE A 27 -7.22 -7.26 9.07
C ILE A 27 -7.30 -8.63 9.78
N ARG A 28 -8.47 -8.93 10.35
CA ARG A 28 -8.74 -10.21 11.03
C ARG A 28 -9.84 -11.00 10.33
N GLY A 29 -9.79 -12.31 10.50
CA GLY A 29 -10.74 -13.29 9.97
C GLY A 29 -10.06 -14.42 9.23
N ARG A 30 -10.72 -14.99 8.21
CA ARG A 30 -10.10 -15.95 7.29
C ARG A 30 -9.29 -15.20 6.24
N VAL A 31 -8.11 -14.73 6.62
CA VAL A 31 -7.27 -13.84 5.80
C VAL A 31 -5.88 -14.40 5.49
N GLN A 32 -5.54 -15.59 5.99
CA GLN A 32 -4.32 -16.31 5.62
C GLN A 32 -4.63 -17.59 4.83
N GLY A 33 -3.68 -18.04 4.00
CA GLY A 33 -3.89 -19.18 3.09
C GLY A 33 -4.83 -18.89 1.91
N VAL A 34 -5.29 -17.64 1.76
CA VAL A 34 -6.29 -17.21 0.75
C VAL A 34 -5.71 -16.25 -0.29
N GLY A 35 -4.38 -16.13 -0.37
CA GLY A 35 -3.71 -15.22 -1.32
C GLY A 35 -3.75 -13.73 -0.94
N TYR A 36 -4.14 -13.38 0.28
CA TYR A 36 -4.38 -12.00 0.71
C TYR A 36 -3.19 -11.06 0.47
N ARG A 37 -1.96 -11.45 0.83
CA ARG A 37 -0.76 -10.62 0.61
C ARG A 37 -0.53 -10.29 -0.87
N TYR A 38 -0.70 -11.28 -1.74
CA TYR A 38 -0.55 -11.10 -3.19
C TYR A 38 -1.65 -10.19 -3.75
N TRP A 39 -2.89 -10.42 -3.33
CA TRP A 39 -4.03 -9.59 -3.69
C TRP A 39 -3.83 -8.12 -3.25
N THR A 40 -3.40 -7.88 -2.00
CA THR A 40 -3.13 -6.55 -1.46
C THR A 40 -2.08 -5.82 -2.29
N MET A 41 -0.95 -6.49 -2.60
CA MET A 41 0.11 -5.90 -3.43
C MET A 41 -0.41 -5.52 -4.82
N ARG A 42 -1.19 -6.39 -5.48
CA ARG A 42 -1.75 -6.11 -6.80
C ARG A 42 -2.70 -4.92 -6.79
N GLU A 43 -3.60 -4.85 -5.82
CA GLU A 43 -4.56 -3.75 -5.70
C GLU A 43 -3.86 -2.43 -5.35
N ALA A 44 -2.86 -2.46 -4.47
CA ALA A 44 -2.09 -1.27 -4.14
C ALA A 44 -1.35 -0.73 -5.38
N ILE A 45 -0.70 -1.59 -6.17
CA ILE A 45 -0.06 -1.20 -7.43
C ILE A 45 -1.07 -0.60 -8.41
N ARG A 46 -2.26 -1.20 -8.54
CA ARG A 46 -3.33 -0.72 -9.44
C ARG A 46 -3.83 0.67 -9.04
N LEU A 47 -3.87 0.96 -7.74
CA LEU A 47 -4.28 2.27 -7.19
C LEU A 47 -3.11 3.27 -7.09
N GLY A 48 -1.89 2.88 -7.47
CA GLY A 48 -0.69 3.72 -7.31
C GLY A 48 -0.21 3.86 -5.86
N VAL A 49 -0.76 3.08 -4.93
CA VAL A 49 -0.46 3.08 -3.49
C VAL A 49 0.84 2.31 -3.22
N GLY A 50 1.74 2.90 -2.45
CA GLY A 50 2.95 2.26 -1.93
C GLY A 50 2.75 1.66 -0.54
N GLY A 51 3.78 0.97 -0.03
CA GLY A 51 3.79 0.44 1.32
C GLY A 51 4.19 -1.03 1.41
N TRP A 52 3.57 -1.79 2.31
CA TRP A 52 3.87 -3.20 2.48
C TRP A 52 2.72 -4.00 3.07
N VAL A 53 2.81 -5.33 2.98
CA VAL A 53 1.86 -6.28 3.60
C VAL A 53 2.59 -7.49 4.18
N ARG A 54 2.13 -8.00 5.32
CA ARG A 54 2.65 -9.21 5.96
C ARG A 54 1.57 -10.00 6.69
N ASN A 55 1.82 -11.29 6.87
CA ASN A 55 1.03 -12.13 7.78
C ASN A 55 1.61 -12.01 9.18
N ARG A 56 0.74 -12.11 10.18
CA ARG A 56 1.12 -12.20 11.59
C ARG A 56 0.83 -13.61 12.14
N ARG A 57 1.59 -14.07 13.13
CA ARG A 57 1.40 -15.39 13.77
C ARG A 57 0.06 -15.54 14.47
N ASP A 58 -0.56 -14.42 14.86
CA ASP A 58 -1.91 -14.37 15.43
C ASP A 58 -3.03 -14.64 14.41
N GLY A 59 -2.69 -14.92 13.14
CA GLY A 59 -3.64 -15.20 12.07
C GLY A 59 -4.11 -13.96 11.31
N SER A 60 -3.76 -12.75 11.75
CA SER A 60 -4.11 -11.50 11.05
C SER A 60 -3.20 -11.20 9.86
N VAL A 61 -3.63 -10.27 9.02
CA VAL A 61 -2.80 -9.61 8.01
C VAL A 61 -2.59 -8.16 8.44
N GLU A 62 -1.37 -7.68 8.32
CA GLU A 62 -1.01 -6.29 8.60
C GLU A 62 -0.47 -5.64 7.33
N ALA A 63 -0.89 -4.41 7.06
CA ALA A 63 -0.40 -3.64 5.93
C ALA A 63 -0.16 -2.17 6.29
N LEU A 64 0.80 -1.57 5.59
CA LEU A 64 1.02 -0.13 5.57
C LEU A 64 0.71 0.37 4.15
N PHE A 65 -0.03 1.45 4.04
CA PHE A 65 -0.38 2.11 2.79
C PHE A 65 0.12 3.55 2.82
N VAL A 66 0.79 3.98 1.76
CA VAL A 66 1.23 5.37 1.57
C VAL A 66 0.88 5.84 0.16
N GLY A 67 0.35 7.06 0.06
CA GLY A 67 0.00 7.68 -1.21
C GLY A 67 -1.11 8.73 -1.04
N PRO A 68 -1.71 9.20 -2.14
CA PRO A 68 -2.81 10.16 -2.09
C PRO A 68 -3.96 9.67 -1.19
N ALA A 69 -4.53 10.59 -0.40
CA ALA A 69 -5.57 10.27 0.59
C ALA A 69 -6.72 9.42 0.03
N GLU A 70 -7.22 9.76 -1.16
CA GLU A 70 -8.33 9.06 -1.82
C GLU A 70 -7.94 7.62 -2.22
N ALA A 71 -6.74 7.44 -2.78
CA ALA A 71 -6.24 6.13 -3.19
C ALA A 71 -6.01 5.20 -1.97
N VAL A 72 -5.47 5.76 -0.88
CA VAL A 72 -5.28 5.01 0.38
C VAL A 72 -6.62 4.66 1.02
N ALA A 73 -7.58 5.58 1.01
CA ALA A 73 -8.94 5.32 1.50
C ALA A 73 -9.64 4.22 0.69
N GLU A 74 -9.54 4.26 -0.65
CA GLU A 74 -10.07 3.21 -1.51
C GLU A 74 -9.40 1.85 -1.22
N MET A 75 -8.09 1.84 -1.03
CA MET A 75 -7.36 0.62 -0.67
C MET A 75 -7.87 0.02 0.66
N ALA A 76 -8.08 0.86 1.68
CA ALA A 76 -8.64 0.42 2.96
C ALA A 76 -10.09 -0.10 2.83
N VAL A 77 -10.89 0.48 1.94
CA VAL A 77 -12.24 -0.04 1.61
C VAL A 77 -12.15 -1.41 0.96
N ARG A 78 -11.28 -1.61 -0.03
CA ARG A 78 -11.07 -2.91 -0.68
C ARG A 78 -10.65 -4.00 0.31
N CYS A 79 -9.83 -3.65 1.30
CA CYS A 79 -9.42 -4.55 2.38
C CYS A 79 -10.57 -5.06 3.25
N ARG A 80 -11.79 -4.51 3.14
CA ARG A 80 -12.97 -5.09 3.82
C ARG A 80 -13.53 -6.31 3.09
N ASN A 81 -13.22 -6.46 1.81
CA ASN A 81 -13.65 -7.63 1.01
C ASN A 81 -12.50 -8.64 0.86
N GLY A 82 -11.30 -8.16 0.49
CA GLY A 82 -10.17 -9.04 0.22
C GLY A 82 -10.33 -9.88 -1.06
N PRO A 83 -9.48 -10.91 -1.26
CA PRO A 83 -9.63 -11.86 -2.37
C PRO A 83 -10.83 -12.80 -2.19
N GLU A 84 -11.26 -13.46 -3.27
CA GLU A 84 -12.46 -14.33 -3.34
C GLU A 84 -12.65 -15.31 -2.17
N PHE A 85 -11.57 -15.94 -1.69
CA PHE A 85 -11.66 -16.94 -0.62
C PHE A 85 -11.48 -16.37 0.79
N ALA A 86 -11.30 -15.05 0.92
CA ALA A 86 -11.17 -14.39 2.22
C ALA A 86 -12.54 -14.17 2.87
N ARG A 87 -12.53 -14.12 4.21
CA ARG A 87 -13.61 -13.56 5.00
C ARG A 87 -13.01 -12.60 6.01
N VAL A 88 -13.35 -11.33 5.90
CA VAL A 88 -12.89 -10.29 6.81
C VAL A 88 -13.91 -10.12 7.91
N ASP A 89 -13.50 -10.41 9.14
CA ASP A 89 -14.35 -10.29 10.33
C ASP A 89 -14.18 -8.91 11.00
N GLY A 90 -13.04 -8.22 10.74
CA GLY A 90 -12.81 -6.87 11.23
C GLY A 90 -11.53 -6.23 10.67
N ILE A 91 -11.50 -4.90 10.67
CA ILE A 91 -10.33 -4.10 10.27
C ILE A 91 -10.09 -2.99 11.30
N GLU A 92 -8.86 -2.92 11.80
CA GLU A 92 -8.35 -1.74 12.51
C GLU A 92 -7.62 -0.87 11.50
N ASP A 93 -7.85 0.43 11.52
CA ASP A 93 -7.24 1.40 10.62
C ASP A 93 -6.79 2.63 11.42
N GLN A 94 -5.49 2.90 11.43
CA GLN A 94 -4.86 3.97 12.19
C GLN A 94 -3.82 4.74 11.35
N PRO A 95 -3.44 5.97 11.75
CA PRO A 95 -2.29 6.64 11.16
C PRO A 95 -1.05 5.74 11.23
N GLY A 96 -0.32 5.61 10.12
CA GLY A 96 0.90 4.82 10.06
C GLY A 96 2.11 5.59 10.57
N ALA A 97 3.01 4.90 11.26
CA ALA A 97 4.24 5.50 11.77
C ALA A 97 5.33 5.62 10.67
N GLU A 98 6.13 6.68 10.70
CA GLU A 98 7.18 6.92 9.70
C GLU A 98 8.23 5.80 9.65
N ASN A 99 8.57 5.21 10.80
CA ASN A 99 9.52 4.10 10.88
C ASN A 99 9.02 2.85 10.13
N ALA A 100 7.70 2.66 10.03
CA ALA A 100 7.12 1.55 9.28
C ALA A 100 7.37 1.68 7.77
N LEU A 101 7.56 2.89 7.23
CA LEU A 101 7.92 3.11 5.82
C LEU A 101 9.30 2.51 5.48
N LYS A 102 10.20 2.43 6.47
CA LYS A 102 11.55 1.85 6.28
C LYS A 102 11.53 0.35 6.04
N MET A 103 10.37 -0.30 6.20
CA MET A 103 10.19 -1.72 5.91
C MET A 103 9.89 -2.00 4.43
N ILE A 104 9.59 -0.97 3.64
CA ILE A 104 9.52 -1.11 2.18
C ILE A 104 10.93 -1.44 1.68
N ARG A 105 11.08 -2.56 0.96
CA ARG A 105 12.39 -2.98 0.45
C ARG A 105 12.90 -2.00 -0.59
N THR A 106 14.22 -1.80 -0.61
CA THR A 106 14.88 -0.91 -1.56
C THR A 106 14.51 -1.25 -3.00
N GLY A 107 14.03 -0.24 -3.74
CA GLY A 107 13.62 -0.39 -5.15
C GLY A 107 12.18 -0.85 -5.35
N GLU A 108 11.46 -1.24 -4.28
CA GLU A 108 10.05 -1.61 -4.36
C GLU A 108 9.16 -0.41 -4.00
N ARG A 109 8.05 -0.24 -4.74
CA ARG A 109 6.96 0.66 -4.32
C ARG A 109 6.07 0.00 -3.25
N PHE A 110 5.90 -1.31 -3.37
CA PHE A 110 5.08 -2.11 -2.46
C PHE A 110 5.75 -3.44 -2.15
N SER A 111 5.94 -3.77 -0.86
CA SER A 111 6.66 -4.97 -0.44
C SER A 111 5.76 -6.02 0.19
N GLN A 112 5.93 -7.29 -0.18
CA GLN A 112 5.43 -8.42 0.61
C GLN A 112 6.52 -8.90 1.58
N LEU A 113 6.27 -8.74 2.88
CA LEU A 113 7.25 -9.06 3.92
C LEU A 113 7.07 -10.49 4.46
N PRO A 114 8.11 -11.04 5.13
CA PRO A 114 8.01 -12.32 5.83
C PRO A 114 6.91 -12.29 6.90
N THR A 115 6.38 -13.47 7.22
CA THR A 115 5.45 -13.64 8.35
C THR A 115 6.18 -13.33 9.66
N VAL A 116 5.52 -12.58 10.56
CA VAL A 116 6.06 -12.24 11.88
C VAL A 116 5.24 -12.81 13.01
#